data_AF-A0A7Y5AI34-F1
#
_entry.id   AF-A0A7Y5AI34-F1
#
_cell.length_a   1.000
_cell.length_b   1.000
_cell.length_c   1.000
_cell.angle_alpha   90.00
_cell.angle_beta   90.00
_cell.angle_gamma   90.00
#
_symmetry.space_group_name_H-M   'P 1'
#
loop_
_entity.id
_entity.type
_entity.pdbx_description
1 polymer ?
#
loop_
_entity_poly.entity_id
_entity_poly.type
_entity_poly.pdbx_seq_one_letter_code
_entity_poly.pdbx_strand_id
1 'polypeptide(L)'
;MNETHVSSPAAEFSAAQAVAAGTDFTELKVSDQGLFWNEFRPADGACRIWHWQYQQARCLTPDGFSVRSRVYEYGGGSFCLSDDGLVFVNEKDQQVYTQHLYDSPPRAVTCDASCRYGDVQW
;
A
#
# COMPACT_ATOMS: atom_id res chain seq x y z
N MET A 1 -23.17 44.45 1.71
CA MET A 1 -23.32 43.79 3.02
C MET A 1 -23.29 42.31 2.72
N ASN A 2 -22.12 41.66 2.83
CA ASN A 2 -21.98 40.24 2.52
C ASN A 2 -22.34 39.45 3.77
N GLU A 3 -23.51 38.83 3.78
CA GLU A 3 -23.89 37.92 4.85
C GLU A 3 -23.18 36.58 4.66
N THR A 4 -22.37 36.21 5.65
CA THR A 4 -21.82 34.86 5.77
C THR A 4 -22.98 33.94 6.11
N HIS A 5 -23.35 33.06 5.18
CA HIS A 5 -24.37 32.04 5.42
C HIS A 5 -24.00 31.22 6.67
N VAL A 6 -24.98 31.07 7.57
CA VAL A 6 -24.87 30.24 8.78
C VAL A 6 -24.49 28.82 8.35
N SER A 7 -23.36 28.32 8.87
CA SER A 7 -22.91 26.95 8.64
C SER A 7 -24.03 25.96 8.93
N SER A 8 -24.15 24.95 8.07
CA SER A 8 -25.09 23.82 8.21
C SER A 8 -25.07 23.21 9.62
N PRO A 9 -26.14 22.52 10.05
CA PRO A 9 -26.20 21.89 11.37
C PRO A 9 -24.95 21.02 11.62
N ALA A 10 -24.53 20.91 12.88
CA ALA A 10 -23.37 20.10 13.26
C ALA A 10 -23.42 18.73 12.59
N ALA A 11 -22.43 18.44 11.73
CA ALA A 11 -22.39 17.21 10.97
C ALA A 11 -22.41 16.00 11.92
N GLU A 12 -23.22 14.98 11.62
CA GLU A 12 -23.28 13.71 12.37
C GLU A 12 -21.99 12.87 12.23
N PHE A 13 -20.96 13.41 11.59
CA PHE A 13 -19.74 12.72 11.24
C PHE A 13 -18.52 13.59 11.50
N SER A 14 -17.63 13.10 12.35
CA SER A 14 -16.40 13.78 12.75
C SER A 14 -15.31 13.67 11.67
N ALA A 15 -14.35 14.60 11.70
CA ALA A 15 -13.17 14.54 10.85
C ALA A 15 -12.39 13.22 11.04
N ALA A 16 -12.35 12.68 12.26
CA ALA A 16 -11.70 11.40 12.54
C ALA A 16 -12.38 10.23 11.82
N GLN A 17 -13.72 10.20 11.81
CA GLN A 17 -14.45 9.17 11.08
C GLN A 17 -14.27 9.31 9.56
N ALA A 18 -14.17 10.55 9.05
CA ALA A 18 -13.88 10.79 7.64
C ALA A 18 -12.52 10.26 7.21
N VAL A 19 -11.49 10.49 8.02
CA VAL A 19 -10.15 9.94 7.76
C VAL A 19 -10.18 8.41 7.84
N ALA A 20 -10.82 7.84 8.87
CA ALA A 20 -10.89 6.39 9.03
C ALA A 20 -11.60 5.68 7.86
N ALA A 21 -12.59 6.33 7.25
CA ALA A 21 -13.30 5.84 6.07
C ALA A 21 -12.49 5.91 4.78
N GLY A 22 -11.35 6.62 4.76
CA GLY A 22 -10.49 6.79 3.59
C GLY A 22 -9.60 5.58 3.26
N THR A 23 -10.00 4.37 3.66
CA THR A 23 -9.30 3.14 3.25
C THR A 23 -9.45 2.96 1.74
N ASP A 24 -8.35 2.65 1.06
CA ASP A 24 -8.32 2.51 -0.40
C ASP A 24 -7.69 1.18 -0.80
N PHE A 25 -8.12 0.64 -1.94
CA PHE A 25 -7.73 -0.67 -2.45
C PHE A 25 -7.25 -0.54 -3.90
N THR A 26 -6.01 -0.95 -4.15
CA THR A 26 -5.34 -0.76 -5.44
C THR A 26 -4.58 -2.01 -5.86
N GLU A 27 -4.15 -2.03 -7.13
CA GLU A 27 -3.21 -3.03 -7.67
C GLU A 27 -3.63 -4.49 -7.41
N LEU A 28 -4.90 -4.83 -7.68
CA LEU A 28 -5.41 -6.21 -7.57
C LEU A 28 -4.66 -7.14 -8.55
N LYS A 29 -4.13 -8.25 -8.04
CA LYS A 29 -3.42 -9.28 -8.82
C LYS A 29 -3.90 -10.67 -8.43
N VAL A 30 -3.89 -11.58 -9.40
CA VAL A 30 -4.29 -12.98 -9.23
C VAL A 30 -3.14 -13.87 -9.67
N SER A 31 -2.88 -14.93 -8.91
CA SER A 31 -2.04 -16.06 -9.33
C SER A 31 -2.66 -17.38 -8.89
N ASP A 32 -1.96 -18.47 -9.17
CA ASP A 32 -2.24 -19.81 -8.63
C ASP A 32 -2.19 -19.86 -7.10
N GLN A 33 -1.44 -18.96 -6.47
CA GLN A 33 -1.32 -18.85 -5.01
C GLN A 33 -2.50 -18.12 -4.37
N GLY A 34 -3.26 -17.32 -5.11
CA GLY A 34 -4.43 -16.61 -4.57
C GLY A 34 -4.64 -15.21 -5.15
N LEU A 35 -5.36 -14.38 -4.39
CA LEU A 35 -5.66 -12.99 -4.73
C LEU A 35 -4.82 -12.04 -3.87
N PHE A 36 -4.25 -11.02 -4.48
CA PHE A 36 -3.38 -10.05 -3.82
C PHE A 36 -3.84 -8.63 -4.12
N TRP A 37 -3.76 -7.72 -3.15
CA TRP A 37 -4.04 -6.30 -3.37
C TRP A 37 -3.20 -5.44 -2.44
N ASN A 38 -3.01 -4.18 -2.83
CA ASN A 38 -2.43 -3.16 -1.97
C ASN A 38 -3.56 -2.38 -1.29
N GLU A 39 -3.52 -2.25 0.03
CA GLU A 39 -4.51 -1.53 0.83
C GLU A 39 -3.86 -0.39 1.59
N PHE A 40 -4.36 0.83 1.39
CA PHE A 40 -3.98 1.99 2.18
C PHE A 40 -4.80 2.04 3.48
N ARG A 41 -4.11 2.15 4.62
CA ARG A 41 -4.73 2.25 5.95
C ARG A 41 -4.56 3.65 6.52
N PRO A 42 -5.63 4.45 6.64
CA PRO A 42 -5.54 5.81 7.20
C PRO A 42 -5.07 5.89 8.65
N ALA A 43 -5.23 4.80 9.43
CA ALA A 43 -4.87 4.75 10.84
C ALA A 43 -3.37 5.00 11.10
N ASP A 44 -2.52 4.58 10.16
CA ASP A 44 -1.06 4.74 10.23
C ASP A 44 -0.44 5.29 8.93
N GLY A 45 -1.26 5.52 7.91
CA GLY A 45 -0.83 6.06 6.62
C GLY A 45 0.00 5.07 5.80
N ALA A 46 -0.02 3.78 6.12
CA ALA A 46 0.77 2.76 5.41
C ALA A 46 -0.04 2.03 4.34
N CYS A 47 0.64 1.67 3.25
CA CYS A 47 0.14 0.77 2.22
C CYS A 47 0.61 -0.66 2.50
N ARG A 48 -0.30 -1.64 2.48
CA ARG A 48 -0.01 -3.03 2.83
C ARG A 48 -0.51 -3.98 1.74
N ILE A 49 0.33 -4.94 1.37
CA ILE A 49 -0.08 -6.04 0.51
C ILE A 49 -0.83 -7.07 1.36
N TRP A 50 -2.02 -7.41 0.91
CA TRP A 50 -2.82 -8.50 1.46
C TRP A 50 -2.88 -9.66 0.51
N HIS A 51 -3.01 -10.85 1.06
CA HIS A 51 -3.17 -12.10 0.33
C HIS A 51 -4.42 -12.81 0.84
N TRP A 52 -5.33 -13.13 -0.08
CA TRP A 52 -6.51 -13.92 0.15
C TRP A 52 -6.37 -15.31 -0.44
N GLN A 53 -6.43 -16.30 0.44
CA GLN A 53 -6.40 -17.72 0.10
C GLN A 53 -7.24 -18.49 1.13
N TYR A 54 -7.90 -19.57 0.72
CA TYR A 54 -8.68 -20.43 1.63
C TYR A 54 -9.68 -19.67 2.53
N GLN A 55 -10.39 -18.70 1.94
CA GLN A 55 -11.38 -17.84 2.62
C GLN A 55 -10.80 -16.97 3.75
N GLN A 56 -9.50 -16.70 3.73
CA GLN A 56 -8.81 -15.91 4.75
C GLN A 56 -7.93 -14.85 4.10
N ALA A 57 -8.00 -13.63 4.60
CA ALA A 57 -7.08 -12.54 4.28
C ALA A 57 -5.93 -12.53 5.29
N ARG A 58 -4.70 -12.44 4.82
CA ARG A 58 -3.52 -12.18 5.66
C ARG A 58 -2.71 -11.00 5.13
N CYS A 59 -2.21 -10.17 6.02
CA CYS A 59 -1.28 -9.11 5.68
C CYS A 59 0.11 -9.72 5.41
N LEU A 60 0.70 -9.37 4.28
CA LEU A 60 2.05 -9.80 3.89
C LEU A 60 3.11 -8.73 4.17
N THR A 61 2.70 -7.48 4.36
CA THR A 61 3.63 -6.38 4.67
C THR A 61 3.99 -6.38 6.15
N PRO A 62 5.27 -6.54 6.53
CA PRO A 62 5.70 -6.48 7.91
C PRO A 62 5.68 -5.05 8.48
N ASP A 63 5.72 -4.95 9.80
CA ASP A 63 5.85 -3.65 10.48
C ASP A 63 7.10 -2.90 10.05
N GLY A 64 6.97 -1.57 9.89
CA GLY A 64 8.04 -0.69 9.43
C GLY A 64 8.18 -0.59 7.91
N PHE A 65 7.41 -1.35 7.14
CA PHE A 65 7.31 -1.25 5.69
C PHE A 65 5.98 -0.64 5.24
N SER A 66 6.01 0.06 4.10
CA SER A 66 4.81 0.56 3.41
C SER A 66 5.06 0.40 1.91
N VAL A 67 4.11 -0.21 1.19
CA VAL A 67 4.25 -0.56 -0.23
C VAL A 67 3.75 0.58 -1.10
N ARG A 68 4.68 1.46 -1.50
CA ARG A 68 4.36 2.66 -2.30
C ARG A 68 5.57 3.18 -3.05
N SER A 69 5.42 3.35 -4.36
CA SER A 69 6.36 4.10 -5.18
C SER A 69 6.08 5.61 -5.09
N ARG A 70 7.14 6.43 -5.14
CA ARG A 70 7.09 7.89 -5.30
C ARG A 70 7.80 8.36 -6.58
N VAL A 71 7.83 7.51 -7.61
CA VAL A 71 8.25 7.95 -8.95
C VAL A 71 7.34 9.10 -9.38
N TYR A 72 7.96 10.22 -9.76
CA TYR A 72 7.29 11.49 -10.08
C TYR A 72 6.29 11.99 -9.02
N GLU A 73 6.42 11.61 -7.74
CA GLU A 73 5.49 11.93 -6.64
C GLU A 73 4.06 11.36 -6.77
N TYR A 74 3.67 10.89 -7.96
CA TYR A 74 2.40 10.23 -8.22
C TYR A 74 2.46 8.71 -7.99
N GLY A 75 3.65 8.12 -8.10
CA GLY A 75 3.89 6.69 -7.92
C GLY A 75 3.91 5.91 -9.24
N GLY A 76 3.45 4.66 -9.17
CA GLY A 76 3.48 3.66 -10.24
C GLY A 76 3.26 2.28 -9.62
N GLY A 77 3.16 1.22 -10.43
CA GLY A 77 2.96 -0.15 -9.93
C GLY A 77 3.96 -0.49 -8.83
N SER A 78 3.48 -0.58 -7.60
CA SER A 78 4.30 -0.62 -6.38
C SER A 78 4.68 -2.03 -5.98
N PHE A 79 4.00 -3.04 -6.53
CA PHE A 79 4.39 -4.43 -6.40
C PHE A 79 4.05 -5.29 -7.63
N CYS A 80 4.70 -6.45 -7.71
CA CYS A 80 4.36 -7.56 -8.58
C CYS A 80 4.53 -8.90 -7.85
N LEU A 81 4.02 -9.96 -8.46
CA LEU A 81 4.16 -11.34 -7.96
C LEU A 81 5.34 -11.99 -8.67
N SER A 82 6.23 -12.62 -7.91
CA SER A 82 7.21 -13.58 -8.46
C SER A 82 6.66 -15.00 -8.38
N ASP A 83 7.40 -15.98 -8.87
CA ASP A 83 7.02 -17.40 -8.81
C ASP A 83 6.77 -17.90 -7.38
N ASP A 84 7.41 -17.30 -6.38
CA ASP A 84 7.47 -17.76 -4.99
C ASP A 84 7.16 -16.66 -3.95
N GLY A 85 6.75 -15.47 -4.39
CA GLY A 85 6.76 -14.30 -3.54
C GLY A 85 6.25 -13.00 -4.15
N LEU A 86 6.66 -11.93 -3.50
CA LEU A 86 6.37 -10.55 -3.84
C LEU A 86 7.66 -9.83 -4.17
N VAL A 87 7.59 -8.93 -5.14
CA VAL A 87 8.60 -7.87 -5.33
C VAL A 87 7.88 -6.54 -5.20
N PHE A 88 8.39 -5.65 -4.36
CA PHE A 88 7.70 -4.40 -4.03
C PHE A 88 8.66 -3.24 -3.75
N VAL A 89 8.17 -2.01 -3.89
CA VAL A 89 8.90 -0.79 -3.55
C VAL A 89 8.55 -0.37 -2.13
N ASN A 90 9.56 -0.26 -1.27
CA ASN A 90 9.37 0.24 0.09
C ASN A 90 9.32 1.78 0.09
N GLU A 91 8.29 2.35 0.71
CA GLU A 91 8.06 3.79 0.72
C GLU A 91 9.20 4.57 1.38
N LYS A 92 9.77 4.00 2.45
CA LYS A 92 10.73 4.69 3.32
C LYS A 92 12.03 5.05 2.62
N ASP A 93 12.57 4.12 1.85
CA ASP A 93 13.88 4.23 1.19
C ASP A 93 13.80 4.19 -0.34
N GLN A 94 12.59 4.01 -0.88
CA GLN A 94 12.31 3.91 -2.30
C GLN A 94 13.08 2.79 -3.00
N GLN A 95 13.55 1.77 -2.25
CA GLN A 95 14.26 0.61 -2.81
C GLN A 95 13.29 -0.53 -3.12
N VAL A 96 13.72 -1.43 -3.99
CA VAL A 96 12.99 -2.65 -4.31
C VAL A 96 13.36 -3.74 -3.31
N TYR A 97 12.35 -4.45 -2.82
CA TYR A 97 12.45 -5.56 -1.92
C TYR A 97 11.80 -6.79 -2.53
N THR A 98 12.34 -7.96 -2.20
CA THR A 98 11.69 -9.26 -2.44
C THR A 98 11.34 -9.91 -1.12
N GLN A 99 10.23 -10.64 -1.08
CA GLN A 99 9.75 -11.37 0.09
C GLN A 99 9.02 -12.63 -0.35
N HIS A 100 9.37 -13.79 0.23
CA HIS A 100 8.57 -14.99 0.04
C HIS A 100 7.18 -14.86 0.65
N LEU A 101 6.22 -15.64 0.14
CA LEU A 101 4.87 -15.66 0.68
C LEU A 101 4.81 -16.20 2.12
N TYR A 102 5.75 -17.03 2.54
CA TYR A 102 5.72 -17.72 3.84
C TYR A 102 6.96 -17.35 4.67
N ASP A 103 6.71 -16.64 5.78
CA ASP A 103 7.64 -16.38 6.89
C ASP A 103 9.09 -16.08 6.49
N SER A 104 9.28 -15.08 5.64
CA SER A 104 10.60 -14.54 5.31
C SER A 104 10.60 -13.02 5.45
N PRO A 105 11.62 -12.42 6.10
CA PRO A 105 11.74 -10.97 6.13
C PRO A 105 12.03 -10.41 4.73
N PRO A 106 11.55 -9.19 4.40
CA PRO A 106 11.90 -8.51 3.17
C PRO A 106 13.42 -8.39 3.00
N ARG A 107 13.90 -8.70 1.79
CA ARG A 107 15.30 -8.52 1.39
C ARG A 107 15.40 -7.46 0.31
N ALA A 108 16.19 -6.42 0.55
CA ALA A 108 16.47 -5.41 -0.46
C ALA A 108 17.21 -6.04 -1.66
N VAL A 109 16.76 -5.74 -2.88
CA VAL A 109 17.44 -6.12 -4.13
C VAL A 109 18.14 -4.94 -4.79
N THR A 110 17.83 -3.71 -4.37
CA THR A 110 18.53 -2.48 -4.74
C THR A 110 19.08 -1.77 -3.50
N CYS A 111 20.07 -0.89 -3.68
CA CYS A 111 20.70 -0.16 -2.57
C CYS A 111 21.14 1.27 -2.95
N ASP A 112 20.49 1.88 -3.94
CA ASP A 112 20.84 3.20 -4.44
C ASP A 112 19.81 4.26 -4.00
N ALA A 113 20.19 5.06 -3.00
CA ALA A 113 19.35 6.13 -2.47
C ALA A 113 19.07 7.28 -3.46
N SER A 114 19.79 7.36 -4.58
CA SER A 114 19.53 8.33 -5.64
C SER A 114 18.50 7.86 -6.66
N CYS A 115 18.18 6.56 -6.65
CA CYS A 115 17.19 5.95 -7.52
C CYS A 115 15.83 5.83 -6.83
N ARG A 116 14.77 5.91 -7.65
CA ARG A 116 13.40 5.57 -7.26
C ARG A 116 12.85 4.58 -8.27
N TYR A 117 12.11 3.59 -7.79
CA TYR A 117 11.55 2.53 -8.62
C TYR A 117 10.02 2.57 -8.59
N GLY A 118 9.41 2.10 -9.66
CA GLY A 118 7.97 2.01 -9.84
C GLY A 118 7.67 1.21 -11.09
N ASP A 119 6.41 0.81 -11.24
CA ASP A 119 5.95 -0.12 -12.29
C ASP A 119 6.78 -1.42 -12.30
N VAL A 120 6.96 -2.02 -11.13
CA VAL A 120 7.72 -3.27 -11.01
C VAL A 120 6.98 -4.42 -11.69
N GLN A 121 7.72 -5.22 -12.44
CA GLN A 121 7.22 -6.38 -13.19
C GLN A 121 8.19 -7.55 -13.01
N TRP A 122 7.66 -8.78 -13.08
CA TRP A 122 8.41 -10.03 -12.99
C TRP A 122 8.16 -10.86 -14.24
#